data_AF-A0A7G3ZHM7-F1
#
_entry.id   AF-A0A7G3ZHM7-F1
#
_cell.length_a   1.000
_cell.length_b   1.000
_cell.length_c   1.000
_cell.angle_alpha   90.00
_cell.angle_beta   90.00
_cell.angle_gamma   90.00
#
_symmetry.space_group_name_H-M   'P 1'
#
loop_
_entity.id
_entity.type
_entity.pdbx_description
1 polymer ?
#
loop_
_entity_poly.entity_id
_entity_poly.type
_entity_poly.pdbx_seq_one_letter_code
_entity_poly.pdbx_strand_id
1 'polypeptide(L)'
;MSLEDYEQRFKELKRRSFEVSIKIGKIAEREAKEQAKIKRPRVYKMEADESEDRSSQDSAERRREKLMGYTIREYENWEKKLQEKEAKKEGANLQELAKYAYDKQLSKFRKYAGTPKSAKIQKDQKTGKIKISDDRQLVNRLASDLERTSKERYLARKKEMERRNVQATPGGYINDKNKQFNEKLDRQVKDVER
;
A
#
# COMPACT_ATOMS: atom_id res chain seq x y z
N MET A 1 -11.62 -20.66 -45.34
CA MET A 1 -10.52 -19.89 -44.73
C MET A 1 -9.34 -20.83 -44.61
N SER A 2 -8.24 -20.52 -45.29
CA SER A 2 -7.03 -21.34 -45.25
C SER A 2 -6.27 -21.09 -43.95
N LEU A 3 -5.37 -22.01 -43.60
CA LEU A 3 -4.48 -21.86 -42.44
C LEU A 3 -3.60 -20.60 -42.58
N GLU A 4 -3.23 -20.25 -43.80
CA GLU A 4 -2.48 -19.04 -44.13
C GLU A 4 -3.26 -17.75 -43.82
N ASP A 5 -4.59 -17.74 -44.04
CA ASP A 5 -5.45 -16.60 -43.68
C ASP A 5 -5.41 -16.34 -42.16
N TYR A 6 -5.38 -17.40 -41.34
CA TYR A 6 -5.30 -17.29 -39.89
C TYR A 6 -3.95 -16.77 -39.41
N GLU A 7 -2.85 -17.23 -40.03
CA GLU A 7 -1.52 -16.73 -39.71
C GLU A 7 -1.36 -15.24 -40.05
N GLN A 8 -1.91 -14.81 -41.19
CA GLN A 8 -1.89 -13.40 -41.58
C GLN A 8 -2.70 -12.55 -40.61
N ARG A 9 -3.92 -12.97 -40.26
CA ARG A 9 -4.76 -12.29 -39.26
C ARG A 9 -4.08 -12.22 -37.89
N PHE A 10 -3.39 -13.27 -37.47
CA PHE A 10 -2.66 -13.28 -36.20
C PHE A 10 -1.48 -12.29 -36.21
N LYS A 11 -0.72 -12.24 -37.31
CA LYS A 11 0.37 -11.26 -37.50
C LYS A 11 -0.17 -9.82 -37.50
N GLU A 12 -1.31 -9.56 -38.14
CA GLU A 12 -1.98 -8.26 -38.13
C GLU A 12 -2.48 -7.88 -36.74
N LEU A 13 -3.12 -8.81 -36.02
CA LEU A 13 -3.57 -8.59 -34.65
C LEU A 13 -2.40 -8.28 -33.71
N LYS A 14 -1.27 -8.96 -33.87
CA LYS A 14 -0.04 -8.70 -33.10
C LYS A 14 0.54 -7.31 -33.41
N ARG A 15 0.49 -6.86 -34.66
CA ARG A 15 0.88 -5.49 -35.04
C ARG A 15 -0.07 -4.46 -34.42
N ARG A 16 -1.38 -4.69 -34.51
CA ARG A 16 -2.39 -3.82 -33.90
C ARG A 16 -2.26 -3.73 -32.39
N SER A 17 -2.01 -4.85 -31.69
CA SER A 17 -1.83 -4.84 -30.23
C SER A 17 -0.60 -4.04 -29.81
N PHE A 18 0.50 -4.14 -30.58
CA PHE A 18 1.70 -3.33 -30.36
C PHE A 18 1.45 -1.85 -30.63
N GLU A 19 0.75 -1.50 -31.72
CA GLU A 19 0.36 -0.11 -32.01
C GLU A 19 -0.56 0.48 -30.93
N VAL A 20 -1.52 -0.29 -30.43
CA VAL A 20 -2.39 0.11 -29.32
C VAL A 20 -1.58 0.35 -28.06
N SER A 21 -0.61 -0.53 -27.76
CA SER A 21 0.29 -0.36 -26.60
C SER A 21 1.10 0.93 -26.69
N ILE A 22 1.63 1.26 -27.88
CA ILE A 22 2.32 2.54 -28.13
C ILE A 22 1.37 3.73 -27.94
N LYS A 23 0.13 3.65 -28.45
CA LYS A 23 -0.87 4.71 -28.29
C LYS A 23 -1.21 4.94 -26.82
N ILE A 24 -1.40 3.87 -26.04
CA ILE A 24 -1.63 3.94 -24.58
C ILE A 24 -0.42 4.59 -23.89
N GLY A 25 0.80 4.22 -24.25
CA GLY A 25 2.02 4.83 -23.72
C GLY A 25 2.09 6.35 -23.99
N LYS A 26 1.79 6.78 -25.22
CA LYS A 26 1.75 8.21 -25.59
C LYS A 26 0.66 8.98 -24.83
N ILE A 27 -0.50 8.38 -24.62
CA ILE A 27 -1.58 8.98 -23.81
C ILE A 27 -1.12 9.14 -22.35
N ALA A 28 -0.52 8.09 -21.77
CA ALA A 28 -0.02 8.13 -20.40
C ALA A 28 1.11 9.18 -20.20
N GLU A 29 1.96 9.39 -21.20
CA GLU A 29 2.97 10.46 -21.17
C GLU A 29 2.35 11.86 -21.25
N ARG A 30 1.31 12.03 -22.09
CA ARG A 30 0.58 13.31 -22.20
C ARG A 30 -0.12 13.64 -20.89
N GLU A 31 -0.82 12.67 -20.29
CA GLU A 31 -1.45 12.82 -18.98
C GLU A 31 -0.41 13.16 -17.88
N ALA A 32 0.75 12.51 -17.89
CA ALA A 32 1.82 12.81 -16.93
C ALA A 32 2.34 14.26 -17.05
N LYS A 33 2.48 14.76 -18.28
CA LYS A 33 2.90 16.15 -18.55
C LYS A 33 1.82 17.15 -18.12
N GLU A 34 0.55 16.84 -18.31
CA GLU A 34 -0.56 17.69 -17.87
C GLU A 34 -0.68 17.73 -16.34
N GLN A 35 -0.59 16.58 -15.66
CA GLN A 35 -0.56 16.54 -14.19
C GLN A 35 0.65 17.29 -13.61
N ALA A 36 1.81 17.25 -14.26
CA ALA A 36 2.98 18.00 -13.84
C ALA A 36 2.79 19.53 -13.97
N LYS A 37 1.97 20.00 -14.93
CA LYS A 37 1.59 21.42 -15.05
C LYS A 37 0.63 21.84 -13.94
N ILE A 38 -0.35 20.98 -13.61
CA ILE A 38 -1.36 21.23 -12.56
C ILE A 38 -0.75 21.21 -11.15
N LYS A 39 0.31 20.41 -10.92
CA LYS A 39 0.97 20.27 -9.61
C LYS A 39 2.08 21.28 -9.31
N ARG A 40 2.37 22.24 -10.21
CA ARG A 40 3.35 23.30 -9.88
C ARG A 40 2.79 24.15 -8.73
N PRO A 41 3.54 24.35 -7.63
CA PRO A 41 3.09 25.22 -6.54
C PRO A 41 2.85 26.64 -7.08
N ARG A 42 1.67 27.20 -6.80
CA ARG A 42 1.39 28.62 -7.06
C ARG A 42 2.28 29.42 -6.10
N VAL A 43 3.36 29.98 -6.63
CA VAL A 43 4.23 30.88 -5.84
C VAL A 43 3.42 32.13 -5.55
N TYR A 44 3.05 32.33 -4.30
CA TYR A 44 2.42 33.56 -3.84
C TYR A 44 3.42 34.71 -4.03
N LYS A 45 3.18 35.58 -5.01
CA LYS A 45 3.69 36.94 -4.95
C LYS A 45 2.71 37.70 -4.07
N MET A 46 3.21 38.22 -2.95
CA MET A 46 2.43 39.01 -2.00
C MET A 46 2.30 40.42 -2.57
N GLU A 47 1.37 40.59 -3.50
CA GLU A 47 0.82 41.92 -3.81
C GLU A 47 -0.64 41.86 -3.37
N ALA A 48 -0.96 42.72 -2.41
CA ALA A 48 -2.30 42.85 -1.86
C ALA A 48 -3.18 43.52 -2.92
N ASP A 49 -4.04 42.75 -3.55
CA ASP A 49 -5.17 43.30 -4.28
C ASP A 49 -6.43 42.47 -3.99
N GLU A 50 -7.47 43.21 -3.63
CA GLU A 50 -8.83 42.73 -3.43
C GLU A 50 -9.35 42.12 -4.73
N SER A 51 -9.53 40.81 -4.76
CA SER A 51 -10.51 40.21 -5.65
C SER A 51 -11.02 38.91 -5.05
N GLU A 52 -12.23 38.99 -4.51
CA GLU A 52 -13.06 37.89 -4.07
C GLU A 52 -13.30 36.87 -5.22
N ASP A 53 -13.42 35.60 -4.82
CA ASP A 53 -14.29 34.59 -5.43
C ASP A 53 -14.07 34.14 -6.89
N ARG A 54 -12.84 33.71 -7.23
CA ARG A 54 -12.62 32.82 -8.41
C ARG A 54 -11.93 31.48 -8.12
N SER A 55 -11.48 31.20 -6.90
CA SER A 55 -10.78 29.94 -6.60
C SER A 55 -11.68 28.76 -6.23
N SER A 56 -12.93 29.02 -5.87
CA SER A 56 -13.84 28.02 -5.30
C SER A 56 -14.49 27.14 -6.37
N GLN A 57 -14.86 27.73 -7.52
CA GLN A 57 -15.46 27.03 -8.67
C GLN A 57 -14.51 25.99 -9.29
N ASP A 58 -13.24 26.35 -9.46
CA ASP A 58 -12.21 25.49 -10.07
C ASP A 58 -11.94 24.23 -9.23
N SER A 59 -12.17 24.28 -7.90
CA SER A 59 -12.03 23.11 -7.02
C SER A 59 -13.21 22.13 -7.13
N ALA A 60 -14.43 22.64 -7.31
CA ALA A 60 -15.65 21.86 -7.38
C ALA A 60 -15.83 21.21 -8.76
N GLU A 61 -15.48 21.93 -9.83
CA GLU A 61 -15.41 21.39 -11.18
C GLU A 61 -14.30 20.35 -11.31
N ARG A 62 -13.09 20.59 -10.78
CA ARG A 62 -12.05 19.55 -10.73
C ARG A 62 -12.47 18.34 -9.90
N ARG A 63 -13.26 18.52 -8.84
CA ARG A 63 -13.84 17.40 -8.08
C ARG A 63 -14.83 16.62 -8.96
N ARG A 64 -15.72 17.31 -9.66
CA ARG A 64 -16.67 16.72 -10.61
C ARG A 64 -15.97 16.01 -11.78
N GLU A 65 -14.96 16.61 -12.40
CA GLU A 65 -14.15 15.97 -13.46
C GLU A 65 -13.44 14.73 -12.93
N LYS A 66 -12.87 14.79 -11.72
CA LYS A 66 -12.22 13.63 -11.08
C LYS A 66 -13.21 12.54 -10.68
N LEU A 67 -14.48 12.89 -10.46
CA LEU A 67 -15.59 11.95 -10.28
C LEU A 67 -16.03 11.29 -11.60
N MET A 68 -15.83 11.96 -12.74
CA MET A 68 -16.32 11.53 -14.05
C MET A 68 -15.27 10.84 -14.94
N GLY A 69 -13.99 10.83 -14.54
CA GLY A 69 -12.94 10.12 -15.28
C GLY A 69 -11.72 9.82 -14.42
N TYR A 70 -11.59 8.58 -13.96
CA TYR A 70 -10.31 8.09 -13.45
C TYR A 70 -9.35 7.88 -14.62
N THR A 71 -8.10 8.33 -14.47
CA THR A 71 -7.04 8.04 -15.44
C THR A 71 -6.74 6.54 -15.46
N ILE A 72 -6.19 6.02 -16.57
CA ILE A 72 -5.82 4.60 -16.70
C ILE A 72 -4.90 4.18 -15.55
N ARG A 73 -3.97 5.05 -15.14
CA ARG A 73 -3.08 4.82 -13.99
C ARG A 73 -3.82 4.75 -12.66
N GLU A 74 -4.88 5.52 -12.48
CA GLU A 74 -5.71 5.45 -11.28
C GLU A 74 -6.51 4.15 -11.23
N TYR A 75 -6.99 3.65 -12.38
CA TYR A 75 -7.59 2.32 -12.49
C TYR A 75 -6.61 1.20 -12.16
N GLU A 76 -5.41 1.19 -12.76
CA GLU A 76 -4.36 0.20 -12.45
C GLU A 76 -3.99 0.21 -10.95
N ASN A 77 -3.91 1.40 -10.36
CA ASN A 77 -3.64 1.54 -8.92
C ASN A 77 -4.82 1.10 -8.06
N TRP A 78 -6.06 1.31 -8.51
CA TRP A 78 -7.26 0.83 -7.83
C TRP A 78 -7.35 -0.69 -7.88
N GLU A 79 -7.09 -1.30 -9.03
CA GLU A 79 -7.07 -2.76 -9.22
C GLU A 79 -6.00 -3.43 -8.36
N LYS A 80 -4.77 -2.88 -8.32
CA LYS A 80 -3.72 -3.35 -7.38
C LYS A 80 -4.17 -3.27 -5.92
N LYS A 81 -4.84 -2.18 -5.52
CA LYS A 81 -5.40 -2.04 -4.16
C LYS A 81 -6.54 -3.03 -3.89
N LEU A 82 -7.31 -3.39 -4.91
CA LEU A 82 -8.39 -4.38 -4.81
C LEU A 82 -7.80 -5.78 -4.60
N GLN A 83 -6.83 -6.17 -5.44
CA GLN A 83 -6.11 -7.44 -5.31
C GLN A 83 -5.39 -7.57 -3.95
N GLU A 84 -4.74 -6.50 -3.48
CA GLU A 84 -4.13 -6.48 -2.14
C GLU A 84 -5.14 -6.58 -0.99
N LYS A 85 -6.39 -6.17 -1.20
CA LYS A 85 -7.46 -6.30 -0.21
C LYS A 85 -8.07 -7.69 -0.24
N GLU A 86 -8.27 -8.27 -1.42
CA GLU A 86 -8.78 -9.62 -1.59
C GLU A 86 -7.82 -10.67 -1.05
N ALA A 87 -6.51 -10.52 -1.31
CA ALA A 87 -5.46 -11.36 -0.71
C ALA A 87 -5.40 -11.28 0.84
N LYS A 88 -6.05 -10.29 1.45
CA LYS A 88 -6.16 -10.15 2.91
C LYS A 88 -7.51 -10.60 3.47
N LYS A 89 -8.50 -10.85 2.61
CA LYS A 89 -9.86 -11.26 3.01
C LYS A 89 -9.99 -12.77 3.18
N GLU A 90 -9.20 -13.56 2.46
CA GLU A 90 -9.17 -15.01 2.70
C GLU A 90 -8.41 -15.32 3.99
N GLY A 91 -9.17 -15.77 4.98
CA GLY A 91 -8.64 -16.25 6.22
C GLY A 91 -7.79 -17.51 6.02
N ALA A 92 -6.57 -17.44 6.55
CA ALA A 92 -5.81 -18.53 7.15
C ALA A 92 -5.02 -19.47 6.22
N ASN A 93 -3.97 -18.92 5.61
CA ASN A 93 -2.70 -19.65 5.53
C ASN A 93 -1.61 -18.89 6.33
N LEU A 94 -1.17 -19.48 7.46
CA LEU A 94 -0.10 -18.91 8.28
C LEU A 94 1.21 -18.75 7.49
N GLN A 95 1.44 -19.62 6.51
CA GLN A 95 2.63 -19.57 5.65
C GLN A 95 2.60 -18.36 4.72
N GLU A 96 1.45 -18.05 4.12
CA GLU A 96 1.29 -16.86 3.29
C GLU A 96 1.39 -15.58 4.10
N LEU A 97 0.82 -15.56 5.31
CA LEU A 97 0.97 -14.44 6.23
C LEU A 97 2.44 -14.23 6.63
N ALA A 98 3.18 -15.31 6.90
CA ALA A 98 4.61 -15.24 7.21
C ALA A 98 5.41 -14.70 6.02
N LYS A 99 5.13 -15.17 4.81
CA LYS A 99 5.76 -14.68 3.57
C LYS A 99 5.46 -13.19 3.36
N TYR A 100 4.19 -12.79 3.47
CA TYR A 100 3.79 -11.39 3.33
C TYR A 100 4.47 -10.50 4.38
N ALA A 101 4.53 -10.94 5.64
CA ALA A 101 5.21 -10.20 6.69
C ALA A 101 6.72 -10.07 6.41
N TYR A 102 7.35 -11.12 5.88
CA TYR A 102 8.74 -11.12 5.47
C TYR A 102 9.01 -10.14 4.31
N ASP A 103 8.25 -10.26 3.22
CA ASP A 103 8.38 -9.38 2.04
C ASP A 103 8.14 -7.91 2.41
N LYS A 104 7.18 -7.65 3.31
CA LYS A 104 6.94 -6.31 3.86
C LYS A 104 8.15 -5.78 4.61
N GLN A 105 8.84 -6.60 5.40
CA GLN A 105 10.07 -6.16 6.07
C GLN A 105 11.22 -5.97 5.08
N LEU A 106 11.39 -6.87 4.09
CA LEU A 106 12.36 -6.71 3.01
C LEU A 106 12.20 -5.37 2.28
N SER A 107 10.96 -4.97 1.97
CA SER A 107 10.69 -3.69 1.30
C SER A 107 11.15 -2.46 2.10
N LYS A 108 11.22 -2.58 3.43
CA LYS A 108 11.67 -1.50 4.33
C LYS A 108 13.20 -1.44 4.45
N PHE A 109 13.89 -2.55 4.23
CA PHE A 109 15.34 -2.58 4.21
C PHE A 109 15.82 -1.80 2.99
N ARG A 110 16.24 -0.55 3.21
CA ARG A 110 16.98 0.20 2.20
C ARG A 110 18.27 -0.55 1.93
N LYS A 111 18.58 -0.83 0.65
CA LYS A 111 19.86 -1.40 0.26
C LYS A 111 20.96 -0.50 0.82
N TYR A 112 21.67 -0.99 1.84
CA TYR A 112 22.82 -0.28 2.38
C TYR A 112 23.82 -0.14 1.24
N ALA A 113 24.17 1.11 0.88
CA ALA A 113 25.14 1.41 -0.17
C ALA A 113 26.61 1.17 0.27
N GLY A 114 26.80 0.38 1.34
CA GLY A 114 28.12 -0.01 1.81
C GLY A 114 28.52 -1.37 1.25
N THR A 115 29.81 -1.54 1.00
CA THR A 115 30.39 -2.83 0.60
C THR A 115 30.06 -3.88 1.67
N PRO A 116 29.43 -5.01 1.32
CA PRO A 116 29.15 -6.06 2.29
C PRO A 116 30.48 -6.60 2.82
N LYS A 117 30.81 -6.28 4.08
CA LYS A 117 31.91 -6.95 4.76
C LYS A 117 31.45 -8.36 5.04
N SER A 118 32.17 -9.35 4.51
CA SER A 118 31.88 -10.75 4.79
C SER A 118 32.06 -11.00 6.28
N ALA A 119 30.97 -11.40 6.95
CA ALA A 119 31.02 -11.79 8.35
C ALA A 119 31.93 -13.03 8.47
N LYS A 120 32.95 -12.94 9.33
CA LYS A 120 33.85 -14.08 9.58
C LYS A 120 33.15 -15.03 10.55
N ILE A 121 32.93 -16.27 10.10
CA ILE A 121 32.37 -17.35 10.91
C ILE A 121 33.53 -18.11 11.53
N GLN A 122 33.59 -18.14 12.87
CA GLN A 122 34.55 -18.95 13.61
C GLN A 122 33.79 -20.09 14.31
N LYS A 123 34.25 -21.33 14.14
CA LYS A 123 33.68 -22.50 14.80
C LYS A 123 34.64 -22.99 15.89
N ASP A 124 34.19 -22.97 17.13
CA ASP A 124 34.96 -23.51 18.26
C ASP A 124 34.82 -25.04 18.27
N GLN A 125 35.85 -25.76 17.79
CA GLN A 125 35.82 -27.23 17.68
C GLN A 125 35.61 -27.96 19.02
N LYS A 126 36.01 -27.35 20.15
CA LYS A 126 35.83 -27.92 21.50
C LYS A 126 34.41 -27.78 22.06
N THR A 127 33.69 -26.74 21.69
CA THR A 127 32.35 -26.45 22.27
C THR A 127 31.22 -26.61 21.26
N GLY A 128 31.53 -26.79 19.97
CA GLY A 128 30.56 -26.83 18.88
C GLY A 128 29.90 -25.48 18.60
N LYS A 129 30.26 -24.41 19.32
CA LYS A 129 29.64 -23.08 19.17
C LYS A 129 30.17 -22.37 17.95
N ILE A 130 29.26 -21.69 17.25
CA ILE A 130 29.57 -20.83 16.11
C ILE A 130 29.55 -19.38 16.59
N LYS A 131 30.67 -18.68 16.44
CA LYS A 131 30.78 -17.25 16.70
C LYS A 131 30.77 -16.50 15.36
N ILE A 132 29.80 -15.61 15.21
CA ILE A 132 29.66 -14.73 14.04
C ILE A 132 29.97 -13.32 14.51
N SER A 133 31.01 -12.72 13.93
CA SER A 133 31.36 -11.32 14.20
C SER A 133 30.70 -10.43 13.16
N ASP A 134 29.64 -9.75 13.57
CA ASP A 134 28.87 -8.81 12.74
C ASP A 134 29.09 -7.34 13.14
N ASP A 135 28.66 -6.44 12.27
CA ASP A 135 28.71 -5.00 12.54
C ASP A 135 27.70 -4.61 13.64
N ARG A 136 28.21 -4.12 14.77
CA ARG A 136 27.41 -3.64 15.91
C ARG A 136 26.42 -2.53 15.50
N GLN A 137 26.76 -1.71 14.52
CA GLN A 137 25.84 -0.65 14.06
C GLN A 137 24.59 -1.23 13.39
N LEU A 138 24.73 -2.30 12.60
CA LEU A 138 23.59 -2.97 11.96
C LEU A 138 22.72 -3.69 12.98
N VAL A 139 23.34 -4.33 13.98
CA VAL A 139 22.61 -4.96 15.10
C VAL A 139 21.81 -3.93 15.89
N ASN A 140 22.40 -2.77 16.20
CA ASN A 140 21.70 -1.70 16.91
C ASN A 140 20.56 -1.09 16.08
N ARG A 141 20.72 -0.97 14.76
CA ARG A 141 19.63 -0.55 13.86
C ARG A 141 18.48 -1.57 13.87
N LEU A 142 18.81 -2.86 13.79
CA LEU A 142 17.80 -3.92 13.87
C LEU A 142 17.01 -3.85 15.19
N ALA A 143 17.70 -3.69 16.32
CA ALA A 143 17.06 -3.53 17.62
C ALA A 143 16.13 -2.29 17.65
N SER A 144 16.60 -1.16 17.14
CA SER A 144 15.82 0.08 17.06
C SER A 144 14.58 -0.07 16.16
N ASP A 145 14.69 -0.78 15.04
CA ASP A 145 13.56 -1.06 14.16
C ASP A 145 12.53 -1.99 14.81
N LEU A 146 12.98 -3.00 15.57
CA LEU A 146 12.09 -3.87 16.34
C LEU A 146 11.33 -3.10 17.42
N GLU A 147 12.01 -2.23 18.17
CA GLU A 147 11.37 -1.36 19.16
C GLU A 147 10.34 -0.43 18.53
N ARG A 148 10.70 0.20 17.40
CA ARG A 148 9.79 1.07 16.65
C ARG A 148 8.55 0.30 16.19
N THR A 149 8.72 -0.87 15.57
CA THR A 149 7.58 -1.66 15.09
C THR A 149 6.69 -2.17 16.23
N SER A 150 7.28 -2.52 17.38
CA SER A 150 6.57 -2.84 18.62
C SER A 150 5.71 -1.66 19.08
N LYS A 151 6.31 -0.46 19.20
CA LYS A 151 5.62 0.76 19.62
C LYS A 151 4.51 1.18 18.65
N GLU A 152 4.75 1.05 17.34
CA GLU A 152 3.74 1.31 16.31
C GLU A 152 2.52 0.40 16.46
N ARG A 153 2.73 -0.92 16.65
CA ARG A 153 1.64 -1.89 16.87
C ARG A 153 0.87 -1.57 18.14
N TYR A 154 1.58 -1.24 19.22
CA TYR A 154 0.96 -0.86 20.49
C TYR A 154 0.07 0.38 20.34
N LEU A 155 0.59 1.46 19.73
CA LEU A 155 -0.16 2.70 19.54
C LEU A 155 -1.36 2.51 18.60
N ALA A 156 -1.21 1.73 17.53
CA ALA A 156 -2.31 1.40 16.63
C ALA A 156 -3.43 0.66 17.38
N ARG A 157 -3.07 -0.34 18.19
CA ARG A 157 -4.03 -1.08 19.01
C ARG A 157 -4.67 -0.23 20.08
N LYS A 158 -3.91 0.65 20.75
CA LYS A 158 -4.43 1.59 21.75
C LYS A 158 -5.49 2.51 21.15
N LYS A 159 -5.20 3.13 20.00
CA LYS A 159 -6.16 3.98 19.27
C LYS A 159 -7.41 3.23 18.84
N GLU A 160 -7.26 1.96 18.44
CA GLU A 160 -8.40 1.12 18.09
C GLU A 160 -9.29 0.83 19.31
N MET A 161 -8.70 0.50 20.45
CA MET A 161 -9.43 0.29 21.71
C MET A 161 -10.15 1.57 22.16
N GLU A 162 -9.50 2.73 22.09
CA GLU A 162 -10.12 4.02 22.42
C GLU A 162 -11.32 4.33 21.50
N ARG A 163 -11.18 4.10 20.18
CA ARG A 163 -12.28 4.29 19.22
C ARG A 163 -13.45 3.36 19.49
N ARG A 164 -13.17 2.09 19.79
CA ARG A 164 -14.21 1.10 20.14
C ARG A 164 -14.89 1.44 21.46
N ASN A 165 -14.16 2.00 22.42
CA ASN A 165 -14.76 2.44 23.68
C ASN A 165 -15.75 3.60 23.47
N VAL A 166 -15.45 4.54 22.57
CA VAL A 166 -16.33 5.69 22.25
C VAL A 166 -17.57 5.27 21.45
N GLN A 167 -17.49 4.24 20.59
CA GLN A 167 -18.66 3.67 19.94
C GLN A 167 -19.50 2.93 20.98
N ALA A 168 -20.66 3.49 21.32
CA ALA A 168 -21.61 2.86 22.24
C ALA A 168 -22.21 1.62 21.57
N THR A 169 -22.08 0.46 22.21
CA THR A 169 -22.76 -0.76 21.79
C THR A 169 -24.26 -0.60 22.07
N PRO A 170 -25.16 -0.80 21.09
CA PRO A 170 -26.59 -0.75 21.32
C PRO A 170 -26.97 -1.85 22.33
N GLY A 171 -27.66 -1.48 23.41
CA GLY A 171 -28.08 -2.43 24.46
C GLY A 171 -27.41 -2.26 25.82
N GLY A 172 -26.44 -1.35 25.94
CA GLY A 172 -25.72 -1.11 27.20
C GLY A 172 -24.83 -2.29 27.61
N TYR A 173 -23.86 -2.03 28.49
CA TYR A 173 -22.96 -3.06 28.98
C TYR A 173 -22.61 -2.80 30.44
N ILE A 174 -22.51 -3.86 31.22
CA ILE A 174 -22.23 -3.79 32.67
C ILE A 174 -20.72 -3.60 32.92
N ASN A 175 -19.87 -4.18 32.08
CA ASN A 175 -18.41 -4.04 32.14
C ASN A 175 -17.77 -4.12 30.75
N ASP A 176 -16.50 -3.74 30.64
CA ASP A 176 -15.75 -3.72 29.37
C ASP A 176 -15.60 -5.10 28.72
N LYS A 177 -15.56 -6.18 29.53
CA LYS A 177 -15.48 -7.55 29.00
C LYS A 177 -16.81 -7.97 28.34
N ASN A 178 -17.93 -7.60 28.94
CA ASN A 178 -19.27 -7.83 28.41
C ASN A 178 -19.47 -7.03 27.11
N LYS A 179 -18.95 -5.80 27.07
CA LYS A 179 -18.90 -5.00 25.83
C LYS A 179 -18.18 -5.75 24.70
N GLN A 180 -16.96 -6.23 24.96
CA GLN A 180 -16.16 -6.96 23.96
C GLN A 180 -16.81 -8.28 23.53
N PHE A 181 -17.53 -8.93 24.44
CA PHE A 181 -18.29 -10.14 24.15
C PHE A 181 -19.48 -9.86 23.23
N ASN A 182 -20.30 -8.84 23.55
CA ASN A 182 -21.42 -8.43 22.70
C ASN A 182 -20.95 -8.00 21.31
N GLU A 183 -19.85 -7.24 21.21
CA GLU A 183 -19.22 -6.91 19.91
C GLU A 183 -18.73 -8.14 19.13
N LYS A 184 -18.40 -9.24 19.81
CA LYS A 184 -18.03 -10.50 19.16
C LYS A 184 -19.28 -11.21 18.63
N LEU A 185 -20.37 -11.22 19.40
CA LEU A 185 -21.66 -11.77 18.96
C LEU A 185 -22.20 -11.01 17.75
N ASP A 186 -22.19 -9.68 17.78
CA ASP A 186 -22.63 -8.84 16.67
C ASP A 186 -21.88 -9.15 15.37
N ARG A 187 -20.58 -9.44 15.46
CA ARG A 187 -19.77 -9.84 14.29
C ARG A 187 -20.22 -11.19 13.75
N GLN A 188 -20.43 -12.18 14.62
CA GLN A 188 -20.88 -13.50 14.20
C GLN A 188 -22.28 -13.46 13.57
N VAL A 189 -23.21 -12.69 14.13
CA VAL A 189 -24.56 -12.54 13.57
C VAL A 189 -24.50 -11.91 12.18
N LYS A 190 -23.72 -10.83 12.00
CA LYS A 190 -23.53 -10.18 10.69
C LYS A 190 -22.84 -11.05 9.67
N ASP A 191 -21.95 -11.94 10.11
CA ASP A 191 -21.26 -12.89 9.23
C ASP A 191 -22.18 -14.05 8.81
N VAL A 192 -23.22 -14.39 9.60
CA VAL A 192 -24.22 -15.41 9.28
C VAL A 192 -25.36 -14.86 8.40
N GLU A 193 -25.67 -13.56 8.51
CA GLU A 193 -26.67 -12.89 7.67
C GLU A 193 -26.15 -12.50 6.26
N ARG A 194 -24.85 -12.72 5.99
CA ARG A 194 -24.21 -12.49 4.69
C ARG A 194 -24.05 -13.77 3.90
#